data_AF-A0A4Y5FRE6-F1
#
_entry.id   AF-A0A4Y5FRE6-F1
#
_cell.length_a   1.000
_cell.length_b   1.000
_cell.length_c   1.000
_cell.angle_alpha   90.00
_cell.angle_beta   90.00
_cell.angle_gamma   90.00
#
_symmetry.space_group_name_H-M   'P 1'
#
loop_
_entity.id
_entity.type
_entity.pdbx_description
1 polymer ?
#
loop_
_entity_poly.entity_id
_entity_poly.type
_entity_poly.pdbx_seq_one_letter_code
_entity_poly.pdbx_strand_id
1 'polypeptide(L)'
;MGLPYQTPFVGMFVFSPDYIKMLKNLKHYLSGNIPLKFVKKSKYIKDFDNAYPLALLDNIELHFLHYADEEEATQKWNRRLERIHWDNLYFKFNDNDACTYELMKEFEELPYKSKVIFSSKNYSDLPSLVHFKSAEKQGHVGIDLKTYHRYFNAVTWLNKGGEDLT
;
A
#
# COMPACT_ATOMS: atom_id res chain seq x y z
N MET A 1 -10.19 0.26 15.48
CA MET A 1 -9.68 -1.03 16.00
C MET A 1 -8.77 -0.84 17.23
N GLY A 2 -8.12 0.32 17.44
CA GLY A 2 -7.36 0.58 18.68
C GLY A 2 -6.07 -0.24 18.83
N LEU A 3 -5.64 -0.92 17.78
CA LEU A 3 -4.47 -1.79 17.77
C LEU A 3 -3.18 -0.99 17.49
N PRO A 4 -2.03 -1.43 18.03
CA PRO A 4 -0.74 -0.84 17.68
C PRO A 4 -0.40 -1.09 16.22
N TYR A 5 0.37 -0.18 15.62
CA TYR A 5 0.88 -0.36 14.27
C TYR A 5 1.98 -1.43 14.21
N GLN A 6 1.65 -2.57 13.59
CA GLN A 6 2.55 -3.71 13.33
C GLN A 6 3.10 -3.73 11.89
N THR A 7 3.29 -2.54 11.31
CA THR A 7 3.73 -2.38 9.92
C THR A 7 4.49 -1.07 9.76
N PRO A 8 5.52 -1.00 8.90
CA PRO A 8 6.21 0.26 8.59
C PRO A 8 5.37 1.21 7.72
N PHE A 9 4.34 0.70 7.02
CA PHE A 9 3.50 1.45 6.06
C PHE A 9 2.46 2.35 6.75
N VAL A 10 2.90 3.23 7.63
CA VAL A 10 2.01 4.14 8.40
C VAL A 10 2.34 5.57 8.05
N GLY A 11 1.32 6.35 7.70
CA GLY A 11 1.46 7.77 7.41
C GLY A 11 2.27 8.05 6.14
N MET A 12 2.28 7.11 5.21
CA MET A 12 3.05 7.14 3.98
C MET A 12 2.27 6.45 2.86
N PHE A 13 2.72 6.62 1.62
CA PHE A 13 2.19 5.88 0.48
C PHE A 13 3.31 5.46 -0.48
N VAL A 14 2.99 4.51 -1.35
CA VAL A 14 3.88 3.97 -2.38
C VAL A 14 3.07 3.94 -3.67
N PHE A 15 3.61 4.49 -4.75
CA PHE A 15 2.96 4.44 -6.05
C PHE A 15 2.79 2.99 -6.51
N SER A 16 1.69 2.72 -7.22
CA SER A 16 1.26 1.38 -7.59
C SER A 16 2.35 0.52 -8.27
N PRO A 17 3.12 1.01 -9.26
CA PRO A 17 4.18 0.22 -9.87
C PRO A 17 5.28 -0.22 -8.90
N ASP A 18 5.66 0.65 -7.96
CA ASP A 18 6.68 0.36 -6.96
C ASP A 18 6.15 -0.55 -5.85
N TYR A 19 4.87 -0.42 -5.50
CA TYR A 19 4.22 -1.32 -4.56
C TYR A 19 4.20 -2.75 -5.10
N ILE A 20 3.82 -2.96 -6.37
CA ILE A 20 3.89 -4.28 -7.01
C ILE A 20 5.31 -4.83 -7.05
N LYS A 21 6.30 -4.00 -7.42
CA LYS A 21 7.71 -4.41 -7.40
C LYS A 21 8.16 -4.85 -6.01
N MET A 22 7.78 -4.11 -4.98
CA MET A 22 8.07 -4.44 -3.60
C MET A 22 7.45 -5.78 -3.21
N LEU A 23 6.17 -5.99 -3.53
CA LEU A 23 5.45 -7.21 -3.21
C LEU A 23 6.02 -8.46 -3.89
N LYS A 24 6.60 -8.33 -5.09
CA LYS A 24 7.29 -9.45 -5.76
C LYS A 24 8.58 -9.88 -5.06
N ASN A 25 9.18 -9.03 -4.22
CA ASN A 25 10.38 -9.36 -3.44
C ASN A 25 10.32 -8.78 -2.01
N LEU A 26 9.21 -9.07 -1.31
CA LEU A 26 8.87 -8.39 -0.06
C LEU A 26 9.95 -8.51 1.03
N LYS A 27 10.56 -9.70 1.16
CA LYS A 27 11.61 -9.97 2.15
C LYS A 27 12.88 -9.17 1.90
N HIS A 28 13.23 -8.90 0.64
CA HIS A 28 14.38 -8.05 0.29
C HIS A 28 14.16 -6.62 0.77
N TYR A 29 13.06 -6.01 0.32
CA TYR A 29 12.75 -4.61 0.63
C TYR A 29 12.54 -4.39 2.13
N LEU A 30 11.86 -5.31 2.81
CA LEU A 30 11.56 -5.17 4.24
C LEU A 30 12.58 -5.90 5.15
N SER A 31 13.76 -6.25 4.63
CA SER A 31 14.82 -6.90 5.41
C SER A 31 15.42 -6.04 6.52
N GLY A 32 15.31 -4.70 6.39
CA GLY A 32 16.02 -3.75 7.25
C GLY A 32 17.48 -3.50 6.88
N ASN A 33 18.01 -4.21 5.88
CA ASN A 33 19.41 -4.06 5.44
C ASN A 33 19.59 -2.98 4.35
N ILE A 34 18.49 -2.48 3.79
CA ILE A 34 18.49 -1.48 2.73
C ILE A 34 18.21 -0.11 3.38
N PRO A 35 19.16 0.84 3.34
CA PRO A 35 18.95 2.16 3.92
C PRO A 35 17.98 2.98 3.06
N LEU A 36 17.24 3.89 3.70
CA LEU A 36 16.50 4.92 3.01
C LEU A 36 17.47 5.96 2.43
N LYS A 37 17.38 6.23 1.14
CA LYS A 37 18.11 7.31 0.47
C LYS A 37 17.17 8.44 0.13
N PHE A 38 17.20 9.52 0.90
CA PHE A 38 16.33 10.68 0.67
C PHE A 38 16.71 11.42 -0.60
N VAL A 39 15.69 11.83 -1.37
CA VAL A 39 15.82 12.53 -2.64
C VAL A 39 14.82 13.69 -2.69
N LYS A 40 15.11 14.68 -3.54
CA LYS A 40 14.27 15.89 -3.71
C LYS A 40 13.46 15.91 -5.01
N LYS A 41 13.58 14.85 -5.81
CA LYS A 41 12.86 14.69 -7.07
C LYS A 41 12.13 13.36 -7.05
N SER A 42 10.82 13.41 -7.28
CA SER A 42 10.00 12.22 -7.45
C SER A 42 10.04 11.77 -8.91
N LYS A 43 10.03 10.46 -9.11
CA LYS A 43 9.84 9.87 -10.44
C LYS A 43 8.37 9.84 -10.88
N TYR A 44 7.43 10.09 -9.97
CA TYR A 44 5.99 10.08 -10.23
C TYR A 44 5.33 11.47 -10.18
N ILE A 45 5.81 12.34 -9.30
CA ILE A 45 5.25 13.69 -9.09
C ILE A 45 6.16 14.70 -9.78
N LYS A 46 5.66 15.27 -10.88
CA LYS A 46 6.30 16.39 -11.55
C LYS A 46 6.32 17.60 -10.61
N ASP A 47 7.46 18.28 -10.55
CA ASP A 47 7.65 19.50 -9.74
C ASP A 47 7.30 19.30 -8.26
N PHE A 48 7.70 18.16 -7.69
CA PHE A 48 7.52 17.87 -6.26
C PHE A 48 8.06 19.00 -5.38
N ASP A 49 7.20 19.52 -4.51
CA ASP A 49 7.43 20.72 -3.69
C ASP A 49 8.28 20.46 -2.43
N ASN A 50 8.68 19.21 -2.19
CA ASN A 50 9.38 18.77 -1.00
C ASN A 50 8.58 19.00 0.31
N ALA A 51 7.24 18.94 0.24
CA ALA A 51 6.37 19.10 1.40
C ALA A 51 6.52 17.98 2.46
N TYR A 52 7.13 16.85 2.12
CA TYR A 52 7.40 15.73 3.03
C TYR A 52 8.65 14.95 2.60
N PRO A 53 9.23 14.13 3.50
CA PRO A 53 10.38 13.29 3.15
C PRO A 53 10.06 12.29 2.04
N LEU A 54 10.89 12.29 1.01
CA LEU A 54 10.82 11.38 -0.13
C LEU A 54 12.09 10.55 -0.14
N ALA A 55 11.98 9.22 -0.15
CA ALA A 55 13.14 8.35 -0.13
C ALA A 55 13.07 7.24 -1.16
N LEU A 56 14.23 6.82 -1.62
CA LEU A 56 14.41 5.56 -2.32
C LEU A 56 14.76 4.46 -1.32
N LEU A 57 14.09 3.32 -1.47
CA LEU A 57 14.49 2.05 -0.86
C LEU A 57 14.96 1.14 -2.00
N ASP A 58 16.26 1.05 -2.19
CA ASP A 58 16.85 0.47 -3.42
C ASP A 58 16.31 1.20 -4.67
N ASN A 59 15.42 0.56 -5.44
CA ASN A 59 14.87 1.08 -6.68
C ASN A 59 13.36 1.42 -6.62
N ILE A 60 12.76 1.45 -5.43
CA ILE A 60 11.38 1.92 -5.20
C ILE A 60 11.37 3.25 -4.44
N GLU A 61 10.35 4.07 -4.70
CA GLU A 61 10.14 5.39 -4.12
C GLU A 61 9.05 5.35 -3.04
N LEU A 62 9.37 5.89 -1.87
CA LEU A 62 8.53 5.93 -0.68
C LEU A 62 8.23 7.39 -0.30
N HIS A 63 6.94 7.69 -0.09
CA HIS A 63 6.47 9.05 0.22
C HIS A 63 5.95 9.15 1.66
N PHE A 64 6.72 9.79 2.54
CA PHE A 64 6.44 9.85 3.99
C PHE A 64 5.54 11.04 4.37
N LEU A 65 4.30 11.05 3.89
CA LEU A 65 3.34 12.17 3.99
C LEU A 65 3.16 12.79 5.39
N HIS A 66 3.19 11.99 6.45
CA HIS A 66 2.93 12.43 7.84
C HIS A 66 4.18 12.41 8.73
N TYR A 67 5.33 12.76 8.15
CA TYR A 67 6.63 12.82 8.83
C TYR A 67 7.21 14.21 8.67
N ALA A 68 7.78 14.74 9.76
CA ALA A 68 8.35 16.09 9.81
C ALA A 68 9.66 16.17 9.01
N ASP A 69 10.50 15.15 9.07
CA ASP A 69 11.83 15.14 8.47
C ASP A 69 12.36 13.72 8.17
N GLU A 70 13.54 13.69 7.56
CA GLU A 70 14.26 12.48 7.14
C GLU A 70 14.71 11.61 8.33
N GLU A 71 14.99 12.23 9.48
CA GLU A 71 15.39 11.52 10.71
C GLU A 71 14.20 10.76 11.29
N GLU A 72 13.06 11.44 11.46
CA GLU A 72 11.82 10.83 11.94
C GLU A 72 11.36 9.68 11.03
N ALA A 73 11.45 9.87 9.70
CA ALA A 73 11.14 8.84 8.72
C ALA A 73 12.02 7.59 8.90
N THR A 74 13.33 7.77 9.01
CA THR A 74 14.30 6.68 9.19
C THR A 74 14.08 5.92 10.50
N GLN A 75 13.98 6.65 11.61
CA GLN A 75 13.80 6.06 12.95
C GLN A 75 12.51 5.24 13.03
N LYS A 76 11.39 5.80 12.57
CA LYS A 76 10.10 5.11 12.62
C LYS A 76 10.03 3.95 11.63
N TRP A 77 10.62 4.07 10.44
CA TRP A 77 10.69 2.99 9.45
C TRP A 77 11.43 1.78 10.02
N ASN A 78 12.69 1.97 10.47
CA ASN A 78 13.51 0.91 11.02
C ASN A 78 12.87 0.22 12.24
N ARG A 79 12.38 1.01 13.21
CA ARG A 79 11.69 0.48 14.39
C ARG A 79 10.42 -0.31 14.06
N ARG A 80 9.74 -0.01 12.96
CA ARG A 80 8.49 -0.69 12.56
C ARG A 80 8.73 -1.90 11.66
N LEU A 81 9.87 -1.97 10.95
CA LEU A 81 10.28 -3.19 10.26
C LEU A 81 10.43 -4.36 11.24
N GLU A 82 10.94 -4.10 12.44
CA GLU A 82 11.08 -5.10 13.52
C GLU A 82 9.74 -5.67 14.04
N ARG A 83 8.61 -5.03 13.70
CA ARG A 83 7.27 -5.40 14.18
C ARG A 83 6.50 -6.30 13.21
N ILE A 84 7.08 -6.60 12.06
CA ILE A 84 6.40 -7.36 11.02
C ILE A 84 6.18 -8.79 11.48
N HIS A 85 4.91 -9.21 11.52
CA HIS A 85 4.51 -10.60 11.71
C HIS A 85 4.46 -11.29 10.34
N TRP A 86 5.58 -11.91 9.95
CA TRP A 86 5.76 -12.50 8.61
C TRP A 86 4.81 -13.66 8.30
N ASP A 87 4.28 -14.31 9.31
CA ASP A 87 3.28 -15.37 9.26
C ASP A 87 1.83 -14.84 9.18
N ASN A 88 1.63 -13.53 9.35
CA ASN A 88 0.32 -12.91 9.44
C ASN A 88 0.27 -11.57 8.69
N LEU A 89 0.40 -11.63 7.36
CA LEU A 89 0.40 -10.48 6.47
C LEU A 89 -0.92 -10.30 5.73
N TYR A 90 -1.32 -9.05 5.56
CA TYR A 90 -2.52 -8.65 4.81
C TYR A 90 -2.15 -7.56 3.82
N PHE A 91 -2.60 -7.71 2.59
CA PHE A 91 -2.24 -6.84 1.48
C PHE A 91 -3.48 -6.15 0.93
N LYS A 92 -3.37 -4.84 0.74
CA LYS A 92 -4.42 -4.01 0.19
C LYS A 92 -3.86 -3.19 -0.96
N PHE A 93 -4.54 -3.23 -2.09
CA PHE A 93 -4.26 -2.42 -3.27
C PHE A 93 -5.45 -1.53 -3.64
N ASN A 94 -5.25 -0.55 -4.52
CA ASN A 94 -6.35 0.23 -5.10
C ASN A 94 -5.96 0.83 -6.46
N ASP A 95 -6.94 1.41 -7.16
CA ASP A 95 -6.75 2.09 -8.44
C ASP A 95 -6.26 3.54 -8.36
N ASN A 96 -5.59 3.93 -7.27
CA ASN A 96 -4.93 5.23 -7.17
C ASN A 96 -3.48 5.18 -7.68
N ASP A 97 -2.79 6.32 -7.66
CA ASP A 97 -1.32 6.41 -7.70
C ASP A 97 -0.67 5.63 -8.85
N ALA A 98 -1.06 5.98 -10.07
CA ALA A 98 -0.61 5.37 -11.33
C ALA A 98 -0.93 3.86 -11.46
N CYS A 99 -1.97 3.37 -10.78
CA CYS A 99 -2.46 2.02 -10.99
C CYS A 99 -3.00 1.84 -12.41
N THR A 100 -2.68 0.69 -13.01
CA THR A 100 -3.30 0.21 -14.24
C THR A 100 -3.99 -1.12 -13.96
N TYR A 101 -4.82 -1.60 -14.89
CA TYR A 101 -5.44 -2.90 -14.77
C TYR A 101 -4.42 -4.05 -14.82
N GLU A 102 -3.31 -3.87 -15.55
CA GLU A 102 -2.20 -4.83 -15.58
C GLU A 102 -1.56 -4.99 -14.19
N LEU A 103 -1.35 -3.88 -13.47
CA LEU A 103 -0.82 -3.93 -12.10
C LEU A 103 -1.79 -4.62 -11.13
N MET A 104 -3.10 -4.50 -11.33
CA MET A 104 -4.08 -5.25 -10.55
C MET A 104 -4.02 -6.75 -10.82
N LYS A 105 -3.85 -7.16 -12.09
CA LYS A 105 -3.65 -8.57 -12.44
C LYS A 105 -2.36 -9.11 -11.83
N GLU A 106 -1.27 -8.34 -11.92
CA GLU A 106 -0.01 -8.70 -11.27
C GLU A 106 -0.18 -8.86 -9.75
N PHE A 107 -0.99 -8.01 -9.10
CA PHE A 107 -1.32 -8.14 -7.68
C PHE A 107 -2.12 -9.40 -7.36
N GLU A 108 -3.12 -9.72 -8.18
CA GLU A 108 -3.97 -10.91 -8.03
C GLU A 108 -3.12 -12.20 -8.10
N GLU A 109 -2.19 -12.26 -9.05
CA GLU A 109 -1.28 -13.39 -9.28
C GLU A 109 -0.24 -13.61 -8.17
N LEU A 110 -0.03 -12.63 -7.28
CA LEU A 110 0.93 -12.79 -6.18
C LEU A 110 0.53 -13.95 -5.25
N PRO A 111 1.48 -14.75 -4.75
CA PRO A 111 1.22 -15.92 -3.93
C PRO A 111 0.86 -15.58 -2.46
N TYR A 112 0.15 -14.48 -2.24
CA TYR A 112 -0.39 -14.11 -0.94
C TYR A 112 -1.85 -14.53 -0.84
N LYS A 113 -2.20 -15.12 0.30
CA LYS A 113 -3.56 -15.54 0.61
C LYS A 113 -4.46 -14.32 0.90
N SER A 114 -4.01 -13.45 1.81
CA SER A 114 -4.79 -12.34 2.34
C SER A 114 -4.62 -11.07 1.51
N LYS A 115 -5.31 -11.00 0.37
CA LYS A 115 -5.25 -9.86 -0.56
C LYS A 115 -6.63 -9.23 -0.78
N VAL A 116 -6.67 -7.92 -0.99
CA VAL A 116 -7.86 -7.20 -1.43
C VAL A 116 -7.48 -6.03 -2.35
N ILE A 117 -8.30 -5.77 -3.38
CA ILE A 117 -8.18 -4.64 -4.31
C ILE A 117 -9.43 -3.78 -4.16
N PHE A 118 -9.28 -2.49 -3.89
CA PHE A 118 -10.42 -1.55 -3.97
C PHE A 118 -10.38 -0.83 -5.31
N SER A 119 -11.48 -0.89 -6.07
CA SER A 119 -11.54 -0.23 -7.36
C SER A 119 -12.88 0.47 -7.59
N SER A 120 -12.84 1.59 -8.30
CA SER A 120 -14.01 2.26 -8.87
C SER A 120 -14.56 1.54 -10.11
N LYS A 121 -13.88 0.50 -10.60
CA LYS A 121 -14.29 -0.30 -11.75
C LYS A 121 -14.56 -1.73 -11.29
N ASN A 122 -15.47 -2.40 -11.98
CA ASN A 122 -15.77 -3.80 -11.73
C ASN A 122 -15.02 -4.69 -12.73
N TYR A 123 -14.08 -5.50 -12.24
CA TYR A 123 -13.36 -6.49 -13.04
C TYR A 123 -13.72 -7.89 -12.51
N SER A 124 -14.52 -8.63 -13.26
CA SER A 124 -15.03 -9.94 -12.82
C SER A 124 -13.97 -11.04 -12.80
N ASP A 125 -12.83 -10.81 -13.45
CA ASP A 125 -11.66 -11.69 -13.49
C ASP A 125 -10.67 -11.47 -12.34
N LEU A 126 -10.95 -10.51 -11.44
CA LEU A 126 -10.15 -10.22 -10.25
C LEU A 126 -10.91 -10.61 -8.98
N PRO A 127 -10.76 -11.85 -8.46
CA PRO A 127 -11.45 -12.31 -7.26
C PRO A 127 -11.19 -11.46 -6.02
N SER A 128 -10.02 -10.84 -5.91
CA SER A 128 -9.67 -10.00 -4.77
C SER A 128 -10.34 -8.62 -4.79
N LEU A 129 -11.13 -8.29 -5.82
CA LEU A 129 -11.66 -6.94 -6.04
C LEU A 129 -12.98 -6.68 -5.31
N VAL A 130 -13.01 -5.54 -4.60
CA VAL A 130 -14.22 -4.94 -4.05
C VAL A 130 -14.54 -3.67 -4.83
N HIS A 131 -15.69 -3.66 -5.49
CA HIS A 131 -16.11 -2.58 -6.37
C HIS A 131 -16.82 -1.45 -5.60
N PHE A 132 -16.22 -0.26 -5.60
CA PHE A 132 -16.73 0.95 -4.98
C PHE A 132 -17.59 1.72 -5.98
N LYS A 133 -18.86 1.32 -6.13
CA LYS A 133 -19.81 1.92 -7.08
C LYS A 133 -19.90 3.45 -6.98
N SER A 134 -19.79 4.02 -5.79
CA SER A 134 -19.83 5.48 -5.59
C SER A 134 -18.65 6.23 -6.24
N ALA A 135 -17.57 5.53 -6.59
CA ALA A 135 -16.36 6.11 -7.17
C ALA A 135 -16.29 5.95 -8.70
N GLU A 136 -17.23 5.24 -9.35
CA GLU A 136 -17.20 4.97 -10.80
C GLU A 136 -16.95 6.22 -11.65
N LYS A 137 -17.65 7.31 -11.32
CA LYS A 137 -17.53 8.59 -12.04
C LYS A 137 -16.17 9.26 -11.86
N GLN A 138 -15.50 9.01 -10.74
CA GLN A 138 -14.16 9.53 -10.46
C GLN A 138 -13.08 8.73 -11.19
N GLY A 139 -13.35 7.46 -11.52
CA GLY A 139 -12.43 6.58 -12.23
C GLY A 139 -11.30 6.00 -11.36
N HIS A 140 -11.29 6.33 -10.07
CA HIS A 140 -10.46 5.75 -9.02
C HIS A 140 -11.11 5.94 -7.63
N VAL A 141 -10.74 5.16 -6.62
CA VAL A 141 -11.38 5.16 -5.29
C VAL A 141 -11.02 6.35 -4.39
N GLY A 142 -9.93 7.06 -4.68
CA GLY A 142 -9.49 8.22 -3.92
C GLY A 142 -9.18 7.87 -2.46
N ILE A 143 -9.71 8.65 -1.50
CA ILE A 143 -9.49 8.45 -0.07
C ILE A 143 -10.36 7.28 0.46
N ASP A 144 -10.07 6.08 -0.01
CA ASP A 144 -10.83 4.85 0.25
C ASP A 144 -11.00 4.50 1.74
N LEU A 145 -10.02 4.85 2.59
CA LEU A 145 -10.07 4.61 4.03
C LEU A 145 -11.25 5.32 4.72
N LYS A 146 -11.85 6.36 4.10
CA LYS A 146 -13.06 7.02 4.62
C LYS A 146 -14.35 6.32 4.21
N THR A 147 -14.34 5.52 3.14
CA THR A 147 -15.56 5.00 2.50
C THR A 147 -15.63 3.49 2.44
N TYR A 148 -14.53 2.77 2.68
CA TYR A 148 -14.45 1.31 2.54
C TYR A 148 -15.50 0.54 3.34
N HIS A 149 -15.87 1.04 4.52
CA HIS A 149 -16.83 0.39 5.41
C HIS A 149 -18.22 0.18 4.79
N ARG A 150 -18.54 0.88 3.69
CA ARG A 150 -19.78 0.69 2.92
C ARG A 150 -19.74 -0.55 2.02
N TYR A 151 -18.55 -1.04 1.70
CA TYR A 151 -18.30 -2.07 0.70
C TYR A 151 -17.54 -3.28 1.24
N PHE A 152 -16.78 -3.10 2.32
CA PHE A 152 -15.83 -4.09 2.82
C PHE A 152 -15.82 -4.16 4.34
N ASN A 153 -16.07 -5.34 4.89
CA ASN A 153 -15.99 -5.60 6.33
C ASN A 153 -14.58 -6.05 6.73
N ALA A 154 -13.70 -5.06 6.94
CA ALA A 154 -12.31 -5.33 7.32
C ALA A 154 -12.16 -6.14 8.61
N VAL A 155 -13.08 -6.00 9.58
CA VAL A 155 -13.00 -6.75 10.85
C VAL A 155 -13.23 -8.23 10.60
N THR A 156 -14.28 -8.59 9.85
CA THR A 156 -14.57 -9.98 9.48
C THR A 156 -13.43 -10.57 8.64
N TRP A 157 -12.95 -9.83 7.63
CA TRP A 157 -11.86 -10.28 6.77
C TRP A 157 -10.58 -10.58 7.55
N LEU A 158 -10.18 -9.67 8.46
CA LEU A 158 -9.01 -9.88 9.32
C LEU A 158 -9.19 -11.11 10.21
N ASN A 159 -10.34 -11.25 10.88
CA ASN A 159 -10.63 -12.36 11.79
C ASN A 159 -10.74 -13.73 11.09
N LYS A 160 -11.03 -13.74 9.78
CA LYS A 160 -11.04 -14.95 8.94
C LYS A 160 -9.71 -15.18 8.21
N GLY A 161 -8.62 -14.55 8.66
CA GLY A 161 -7.30 -14.77 8.08
C GLY A 161 -7.18 -14.30 6.62
N GLY A 162 -7.99 -13.32 6.22
CA GLY A 162 -7.91 -12.68 4.91
C GLY A 162 -8.61 -13.40 3.77
N GLU A 163 -9.49 -14.36 4.06
CA GLU A 163 -10.15 -15.18 3.04
C GLU A 163 -11.55 -14.69 2.65
N ASP A 164 -12.19 -13.88 3.48
CA ASP A 164 -13.60 -13.53 3.29
C ASP A 164 -13.79 -12.11 2.77
N LEU A 165 -14.04 -12.00 1.46
CA LEU A 165 -14.35 -10.74 0.79
C LEU A 165 -15.86 -10.47 0.69
N THR A 166 -16.69 -11.33 1.30
CA THR A 166 -18.16 -11.27 1.24
C THR A 166 -18.82 -10.69 2.48
#